data_AF-Q6FIY5-F1
#
_entry.id   AF-Q6FIY5-F1
#
_cell.length_a   1.000
_cell.length_b   1.000
_cell.length_c   1.000
_cell.angle_alpha   90.00
_cell.angle_beta   90.00
_cell.angle_gamma   90.00
#
_symmetry.space_group_name_H-M   'P 1'
#
loop_
_entity.id
_entity.type
_entity.pdbx_description
1 polymer ?
#
loop_
_entity_poly.entity_id
_entity_poly.type
_entity_poly.pdbx_seq_one_letter_code
_entity_poly.pdbx_strand_id
1 'polypeptide(L)'
;MFKPTSVCLSALSKRTKRVQVQLLKDFPRFHLYKGEVARVKPSLMVNYLHYGNGARYILFEDQVDQGLLEYSKKQAELRKASQPSASKVVSETTASTAATTAGIRADVKEEEPPAEKKKGFLDSDITVNDVKIPGLRI
;
A
#
# COMPACT_ATOMS: atom_id res chain seq x y z
N MET A 1 -5.74 28.85 -15.81
CA MET A 1 -4.71 27.79 -16.01
C MET A 1 -3.86 27.69 -14.75
N PHE A 2 -3.75 26.49 -14.16
CA PHE A 2 -2.92 26.25 -12.98
C PHE A 2 -1.45 26.16 -13.45
N LYS A 3 -0.57 27.06 -12.97
CA LYS A 3 0.86 27.02 -13.32
C LYS A 3 1.52 25.88 -12.54
N PRO A 4 2.37 25.04 -13.16
CA PRO A 4 3.12 24.03 -12.44
C PRO A 4 4.15 24.70 -11.54
N THR A 5 3.79 24.96 -10.29
CA THR A 5 4.74 25.33 -9.25
C THR A 5 5.37 24.05 -8.72
N SER A 6 6.62 23.77 -9.11
CA SER A 6 7.43 22.73 -8.49
C SER A 6 7.86 23.19 -7.10
N VAL A 7 6.96 23.10 -6.13
CA VAL A 7 7.31 23.37 -4.73
C VAL A 7 8.13 22.19 -4.21
N CYS A 8 9.41 22.42 -3.93
CA CYS A 8 10.26 21.44 -3.25
C CYS A 8 9.77 21.26 -1.81
N LEU A 9 8.94 20.24 -1.59
CA LEU A 9 8.46 19.88 -0.26
C LEU A 9 9.52 19.07 0.49
N SER A 10 9.76 19.43 1.75
CA SER A 10 10.57 18.61 2.68
C SER A 10 9.93 17.24 2.90
N ALA A 11 10.74 16.25 3.32
CA ALA A 11 10.25 14.90 3.64
C ALA A 11 9.13 14.93 4.70
N LEU A 12 9.29 15.77 5.72
CA LEU A 12 8.27 16.04 6.74
C LEU A 12 6.98 16.55 6.11
N SER A 13 7.06 17.57 5.26
CA SER A 13 5.90 18.17 4.59
C SER A 13 5.14 17.15 3.74
N LYS A 14 5.84 16.27 3.02
CA LYS A 14 5.20 15.21 2.21
C LYS A 14 4.46 14.18 3.07
N ARG A 15 4.90 13.96 4.32
CA ARG A 15 4.28 13.02 5.26
C ARG A 15 3.02 13.64 5.89
N THR A 16 3.12 14.86 6.39
CA THR A 16 2.11 15.49 7.25
C THR A 16 1.08 16.34 6.51
N LYS A 17 1.44 17.00 5.40
CA LYS A 17 0.53 17.93 4.70
C LYS A 17 -0.59 17.17 4.00
N ARG A 18 -1.83 17.41 4.43
CA ARG A 18 -3.05 16.82 3.85
C ARG A 18 -4.10 17.88 3.59
N VAL A 19 -5.03 17.56 2.69
CA VAL A 19 -6.19 18.39 2.38
C VAL A 19 -7.44 17.51 2.50
N GLN A 20 -8.48 18.07 3.09
CA GLN A 20 -9.76 17.40 3.24
C GLN A 20 -10.62 17.59 1.99
N VAL A 21 -11.12 16.49 1.46
CA VAL A 21 -11.88 16.46 0.21
C VAL A 21 -13.04 15.49 0.32
N GLN A 22 -14.13 15.78 -0.37
CA GLN A 22 -15.26 14.86 -0.55
C GLN A 22 -15.20 14.27 -1.94
N LEU A 23 -15.27 12.95 -2.03
CA LEU A 23 -15.23 12.24 -3.30
C LEU A 23 -16.63 12.21 -3.93
N LEU A 24 -16.70 12.56 -5.22
CA LEU A 24 -17.94 12.55 -6.00
C LEU A 24 -17.99 11.37 -6.98
N LYS A 25 -16.85 10.72 -7.20
CA LYS A 25 -16.67 9.54 -8.04
C LYS A 25 -15.86 8.47 -7.31
N ASP A 26 -15.99 7.23 -7.75
CA ASP A 26 -15.15 6.13 -7.29
C ASP A 26 -13.77 6.20 -7.97
N PHE A 27 -12.71 5.98 -7.19
CA PHE A 27 -11.33 5.91 -7.64
C PHE A 27 -10.70 4.59 -7.18
N PRO A 28 -10.91 3.47 -7.92
CA PRO A 28 -10.47 2.14 -7.53
C PRO A 28 -8.97 2.05 -7.26
N ARG A 29 -8.16 2.73 -8.07
CA ARG A 29 -6.69 2.73 -7.96
C ARG A 29 -6.19 3.24 -6.61
N PHE A 30 -6.94 4.13 -5.97
CA PHE A 30 -6.56 4.75 -4.70
C PHE A 30 -7.35 4.19 -3.52
N HIS A 31 -8.23 3.20 -3.74
CA HIS A 31 -9.15 2.65 -2.74
C HIS A 31 -10.03 3.74 -2.11
N LEU A 32 -10.45 4.70 -2.93
CA LEU A 32 -11.19 5.89 -2.55
C LEU A 32 -12.58 5.81 -3.19
N TYR A 33 -13.64 5.81 -2.38
CA TYR A 33 -14.99 5.54 -2.87
C TYR A 33 -15.86 6.79 -2.89
N LYS A 34 -16.85 6.79 -3.77
CA LYS A 34 -17.83 7.86 -3.91
C LYS A 34 -18.48 8.17 -2.56
N GLY A 35 -18.52 9.45 -2.23
CA GLY A 35 -19.14 10.01 -1.04
C GLY A 35 -18.29 10.06 0.20
N GLU A 36 -17.13 9.42 0.20
CA GLU A 36 -16.23 9.44 1.34
C GLU A 36 -15.58 10.82 1.50
N VAL A 37 -15.38 11.23 2.76
CA VAL A 37 -14.59 12.40 3.13
C VAL A 37 -13.20 11.92 3.54
N ALA A 38 -12.19 12.24 2.74
CA ALA A 38 -10.83 11.73 2.91
C ALA A 38 -9.80 12.86 3.05
N ARG A 39 -8.71 12.58 3.79
CA ARG A 39 -7.54 13.47 3.92
C ARG A 39 -6.42 13.03 2.99
N VAL A 40 -6.35 13.66 1.81
CA VAL A 40 -5.45 13.26 0.71
C VAL A 40 -4.24 14.18 0.59
N LYS A 41 -3.23 13.76 -0.18
CA LYS A 41 -2.09 14.65 -0.52
C LYS A 41 -2.57 15.73 -1.51
N PRO A 42 -2.09 16.99 -1.39
CA PRO A 42 -2.45 18.06 -2.32
C PRO A 42 -2.17 17.71 -3.78
N SER A 43 -1.01 17.10 -4.07
CA SER A 43 -0.64 16.68 -5.43
C SER A 43 -1.60 15.63 -6.00
N LEU A 44 -2.06 14.68 -5.16
CA LEU A 44 -3.03 13.67 -5.59
C LEU A 44 -4.40 14.29 -5.86
N MET A 45 -4.81 15.29 -5.07
CA MET A 45 -6.05 16.01 -5.28
C MET A 45 -6.05 16.78 -6.60
N VAL A 46 -5.04 17.63 -6.83
CA VAL A 46 -4.97 18.48 -8.03
C VAL A 46 -4.81 17.64 -9.30
N ASN A 47 -3.96 16.61 -9.27
CA ASN A 47 -3.57 15.89 -10.48
C ASN A 47 -4.47 14.71 -10.84
N TYR A 48 -5.31 14.22 -9.92
CA TYR A 48 -6.11 13.02 -10.19
C TYR A 48 -7.57 13.19 -9.75
N LEU A 49 -7.81 13.57 -8.49
CA LEU A 49 -9.15 13.52 -7.93
C LEU A 49 -10.05 14.66 -8.42
N HIS A 50 -9.51 15.88 -8.54
CA HIS A 50 -10.31 17.05 -8.88
C HIS A 50 -10.73 17.10 -10.37
N TYR A 51 -10.04 16.36 -11.24
CA TYR A 51 -10.35 16.35 -12.67
C TYR A 51 -11.76 15.82 -12.95
N GLY A 52 -12.46 16.52 -13.84
CA GLY A 52 -13.82 16.15 -14.23
C GLY A 52 -14.81 16.10 -13.05
N ASN A 53 -14.65 17.01 -12.08
CA ASN A 53 -15.47 17.10 -10.87
C ASN A 53 -15.51 15.78 -10.08
N GLY A 54 -14.39 15.05 -10.04
CA GLY A 54 -14.31 13.77 -9.33
C GLY A 54 -14.25 13.92 -7.80
N ALA A 55 -13.82 15.07 -7.30
CA ALA A 55 -13.77 15.39 -5.89
C ALA A 55 -13.93 16.90 -5.66
N ARG A 56 -14.40 17.27 -4.47
CA ARG A 56 -14.57 18.67 -4.03
C ARG A 56 -13.72 18.94 -2.80
N TYR A 57 -13.09 20.12 -2.74
CA TYR A 57 -12.41 20.58 -1.53
C TYR A 57 -13.43 20.87 -0.42
N ILE A 58 -13.06 20.53 0.81
CA ILE A 58 -13.83 20.89 2.00
C ILE A 58 -12.93 21.81 2.83
N LEU A 59 -13.33 23.08 2.95
CA LEU A 59 -12.64 24.07 3.77
C LEU A 59 -13.19 24.07 5.20
N PHE A 60 -14.51 23.85 5.32
CA PHE A 60 -15.25 23.85 6.57
C PHE A 60 -16.14 22.61 6.64
N GLU A 61 -16.39 22.10 7.84
CA GLU A 61 -17.15 20.85 8.03
C GLU A 61 -18.61 20.98 7.58
N ASP A 62 -19.18 22.19 7.63
CA ASP A 62 -20.55 22.48 7.17
C ASP A 62 -20.73 22.31 5.65
N GLN A 63 -19.63 22.26 4.90
CA GLN A 63 -19.65 22.05 3.45
C GLN A 63 -19.69 20.56 3.07
N VAL A 64 -19.81 19.63 4.01
CA VAL A 64 -19.92 18.21 3.70
C VAL A 64 -21.34 17.88 3.27
N ASP A 65 -21.48 17.24 2.10
CA ASP A 65 -22.76 16.66 1.70
C ASP A 65 -23.03 15.40 2.55
N GLN A 66 -23.94 15.55 3.52
CA GLN A 66 -24.28 14.50 4.48
C GLN A 66 -24.96 13.31 3.81
N GLY A 67 -25.81 13.53 2.79
CA GLY A 67 -26.50 12.45 2.09
C GLY A 67 -25.51 11.55 1.34
N LEU A 68 -24.51 12.16 0.71
CA LEU A 68 -23.46 11.42 0.02
C LEU A 68 -22.53 10.68 1.00
N LEU A 69 -22.27 11.27 2.17
CA LEU A 69 -21.49 10.64 3.23
C LEU A 69 -22.21 9.40 3.80
N GLU A 70 -23.51 9.50 4.06
CA GLU A 70 -24.31 8.37 4.53
C GLU A 70 -24.37 7.24 3.49
N TYR A 71 -24.53 7.58 2.22
CA TYR A 71 -24.46 6.61 1.13
C TYR A 71 -23.12 5.85 1.16
N SER A 72 -22.01 6.57 1.33
CA SER A 72 -20.68 5.96 1.40
C SER A 72 -20.54 5.00 2.58
N LYS A 73 -21.05 5.39 3.76
CA LYS A 73 -21.06 4.53 4.96
C LYS A 73 -21.83 3.22 4.73
N LYS A 74 -23.05 3.31 4.17
CA LYS A 74 -23.87 2.14 3.82
C LYS A 74 -23.14 1.21 2.85
N GLN A 75 -22.49 1.77 1.82
CA GLN A 75 -21.71 0.97 0.87
C GLN A 75 -20.47 0.32 1.50
N ALA A 76 -19.80 1.00 2.43
CA ALA A 76 -18.67 0.43 3.16
C ALA A 76 -19.09 -0.75 4.05
N GLU A 77 -20.26 -0.67 4.68
CA GLU A 77 -20.83 -1.78 5.48
C GLU A 77 -21.13 -3.01 4.62
N LEU A 78 -21.75 -2.81 3.45
CA LEU A 78 -22.03 -3.89 2.51
C LEU A 78 -20.75 -4.61 2.04
N ARG A 79 -19.69 -3.84 1.76
CA ARG A 79 -18.37 -4.42 1.37
C ARG A 79 -17.70 -5.18 2.50
N LYS A 80 -17.86 -4.74 3.75
CA LYS A 80 -17.37 -5.46 4.92
C LYS A 80 -18.12 -6.77 5.11
N ALA A 81 -19.44 -6.76 4.92
CA ALA A 81 -20.27 -7.97 5.03
C ALA A 81 -19.97 -9.00 3.93
N SER A 82 -19.54 -8.57 2.73
CA SER A 82 -19.22 -9.48 1.63
C SER A 82 -17.80 -10.06 1.68
N GLN A 83 -16.93 -9.59 2.58
CA GLN A 83 -15.59 -10.14 2.75
C GLN A 83 -15.67 -11.35 3.70
N PRO A 84 -15.42 -12.59 3.24
CA PRO A 84 -15.36 -13.72 4.15
C PRO A 84 -14.22 -13.48 5.13
N SER A 85 -14.55 -13.49 6.43
CA SER A 85 -13.57 -13.39 7.49
C SER A 85 -12.52 -14.48 7.30
N ALA A 86 -11.29 -14.10 6.94
CA ALA A 86 -10.13 -14.99 6.97
C ALA A 86 -9.85 -15.36 8.43
N SER A 87 -10.57 -16.36 8.92
CA SER A 87 -10.33 -17.03 10.17
C SER A 87 -9.01 -17.79 10.09
N LYS A 88 -8.09 -17.48 11.02
CA LYS A 88 -7.03 -18.34 11.57
C LYS A 88 -6.75 -19.63 10.79
N VAL A 89 -5.66 -19.66 10.03
CA VAL A 89 -4.93 -20.91 9.74
C VAL A 89 -3.45 -20.65 10.03
N VAL A 90 -3.08 -20.83 11.29
CA VAL A 90 -1.73 -21.18 11.69
C VAL A 90 -1.86 -22.59 12.24
N SER A 91 -1.18 -23.54 11.61
CA SER A 91 -0.47 -24.71 12.20
C SER A 91 -0.49 -25.89 11.22
N GLU A 92 0.68 -26.50 11.06
CA GLU A 92 0.92 -27.88 10.61
C GLU A 92 0.78 -28.20 9.12
N THR A 93 1.90 -28.24 8.40
CA THR A 93 2.49 -29.54 8.02
C THR A 93 3.94 -29.37 7.53
N THR A 94 4.85 -29.93 8.33
CA THR A 94 6.16 -30.40 7.90
C THR A 94 6.02 -31.67 7.06
N ALA A 95 7.01 -31.87 6.18
CA ALA A 95 7.51 -33.15 5.62
C ALA A 95 7.17 -33.52 4.16
N SER A 96 8.28 -33.66 3.41
CA SER A 96 8.61 -34.68 2.41
C SER A 96 7.93 -34.68 1.02
N THR A 97 8.64 -34.07 0.08
CA THR A 97 9.26 -34.69 -1.12
C THR A 97 8.63 -35.96 -1.73
N ALA A 98 8.10 -35.84 -2.95
CA ALA A 98 8.18 -36.82 -4.06
C ALA A 98 7.61 -36.14 -5.33
N ALA A 99 8.43 -35.88 -6.37
CA ALA A 99 8.43 -36.58 -7.67
C ALA A 99 7.09 -36.44 -8.46
N THR A 100 6.97 -36.07 -9.75
CA THR A 100 7.86 -36.16 -10.91
C THR A 100 7.22 -35.44 -12.12
N THR A 101 8.05 -34.99 -13.07
CA THR A 101 7.86 -34.94 -14.55
C THR A 101 6.76 -34.07 -15.19
N ALA A 102 7.15 -33.05 -15.97
CA ALA A 102 7.44 -33.17 -17.42
C ALA A 102 7.30 -31.84 -18.20
N GLY A 103 8.41 -31.41 -18.84
CA GLY A 103 8.44 -30.72 -20.14
C GLY A 103 8.85 -29.23 -20.13
N ILE A 104 9.71 -28.69 -21.01
CA ILE A 104 10.36 -29.17 -22.26
C ILE A 104 11.58 -28.22 -22.54
N ARG A 105 12.75 -28.83 -22.83
CA ARG A 105 13.90 -28.49 -23.75
C ARG A 105 14.67 -27.15 -23.60
N ALA A 106 15.97 -27.19 -23.23
CA ALA A 106 17.21 -27.31 -24.04
C ALA A 106 17.70 -25.93 -24.56
N ASP A 107 18.97 -25.50 -24.51
CA ASP A 107 20.26 -26.19 -24.57
C ASP A 107 21.41 -25.25 -24.12
N VAL A 108 22.63 -25.79 -24.06
CA VAL A 108 23.97 -25.18 -23.98
C VAL A 108 24.70 -25.13 -22.61
N LYS A 109 25.89 -25.74 -22.70
CA LYS A 109 26.89 -26.27 -21.78
C LYS A 109 27.98 -25.24 -21.48
N GLU A 110 28.53 -25.24 -20.26
CA GLU A 110 29.97 -25.11 -19.97
C GLU A 110 30.24 -25.23 -18.45
N GLU A 111 31.16 -26.13 -18.10
CA GLU A 111 31.71 -26.37 -16.76
C GLU A 111 33.07 -25.68 -16.65
N GLU A 112 33.33 -24.91 -15.57
CA GLU A 112 34.61 -24.72 -14.82
C GLU A 112 34.34 -23.78 -13.60
N PRO A 113 35.29 -23.61 -12.64
CA PRO A 113 35.50 -24.30 -11.34
C PRO A 113 34.72 -23.68 -10.14
N PRO A 114 34.74 -24.26 -8.90
CA PRO A 114 33.84 -23.82 -7.82
C PRO A 114 34.26 -22.47 -7.24
N ALA A 115 33.56 -21.41 -7.63
CA ALA A 115 33.62 -20.11 -6.98
C ALA A 115 32.94 -20.17 -5.61
N GLU A 116 33.70 -19.91 -4.55
CA GLU A 116 33.20 -19.75 -3.18
C GLU A 116 32.07 -18.71 -3.17
N LYS A 117 30.85 -19.16 -2.86
CA LYS A 117 29.69 -18.28 -2.75
C LYS A 117 29.93 -17.34 -1.57
N LYS A 118 30.17 -16.05 -1.87
CA LYS A 118 30.15 -14.98 -0.89
C LYS A 118 28.78 -14.98 -0.22
N LYS A 119 28.73 -15.33 1.07
CA LYS A 119 27.50 -15.30 1.88
C LYS A 119 26.88 -13.91 1.75
N GLY A 120 25.61 -13.86 1.35
CA GLY A 120 24.89 -12.60 1.25
C GLY A 120 24.70 -11.99 2.64
N PHE A 121 24.52 -10.67 2.70
CA PHE A 121 24.20 -9.96 3.95
C PHE A 121 22.94 -10.50 4.66
N LEU A 122 22.09 -11.25 3.93
CA LEU A 122 20.87 -11.86 4.44
C LEU A 122 21.07 -13.31 4.94
N ASP A 123 22.24 -13.91 4.72
CA ASP A 123 22.57 -15.28 5.16
C ASP A 123 23.22 -15.31 6.55
N SER A 124 23.39 -14.16 7.21
CA SER A 124 23.85 -14.10 8.60
C SER A 124 22.66 -14.14 9.54
N ASP A 125 22.60 -15.18 10.38
CA ASP A 125 21.64 -15.31 11.48
C ASP A 125 21.89 -14.21 12.52
N ILE A 126 21.23 -13.06 12.37
CA ILE A 126 21.31 -11.94 13.32
C ILE A 126 20.43 -12.29 14.52
N THR A 127 21.05 -12.45 15.70
CA THR A 127 20.33 -12.67 16.96
C THR A 127 20.05 -11.34 17.66
N VAL A 128 19.10 -11.33 18.62
CA VAL A 128 18.74 -10.12 19.39
C VAL A 128 19.94 -9.52 20.14
N ASN A 129 20.95 -10.34 20.44
CA ASN A 129 22.19 -9.91 21.09
C ASN A 129 23.12 -9.10 20.18
N ASP A 130 22.99 -9.27 18.86
CA ASP A 130 23.83 -8.59 17.86
C ASP A 130 23.34 -7.16 17.54
N VAL A 131 22.13 -6.81 17.99
CA VAL A 131 21.50 -5.51 17.74
C VAL A 131 21.72 -4.58 18.93
N LYS A 132 22.67 -3.64 18.80
CA LYS A 132 22.92 -2.61 19.81
C LYS A 132 21.93 -1.44 19.67
N ILE A 133 20.94 -1.38 20.56
CA ILE A 133 19.98 -0.26 20.61
C ILE A 133 20.49 0.82 21.58
N PRO A 134 20.88 2.02 21.10
CA PRO A 134 21.39 3.07 21.98
C PRO A 134 20.30 3.55 22.94
N GLY A 135 20.60 3.48 24.24
CA GLY A 135 19.69 3.89 25.33
C GLY A 135 18.92 2.74 25.98
N LEU A 136 18.97 1.53 25.44
CA LEU A 136 18.37 0.33 26.02
C LEU A 136 19.51 -0.51 26.62
N ARG A 137 19.67 -0.48 27.96
CA ARG A 137 20.55 -1.44 28.65
C ARG A 137 19.75 -2.73 28.82
N ILE A 138 20.08 -3.74 28.02
CA ILE A 138 19.67 -5.14 28.22
C ILE A 138 20.73 -5.80 29.11
#